data_AF-A0A842WWI1-F1
#
_entry.id   AF-A0A842WWI1-F1
#
_cell.length_a   1.000
_cell.length_b   1.000
_cell.length_c   1.000
_cell.angle_alpha   90.00
_cell.angle_beta   90.00
_cell.angle_gamma   90.00
#
_symmetry.space_group_name_H-M   'P 1'
#
loop_
_entity.id
_entity.type
_entity.pdbx_description
1 polymer ?
#
loop_
_entity_poly.entity_id
_entity_poly.type
_entity_poly.pdbx_seq_one_letter_code
_entity_poly.pdbx_strand_id
1 'polypeptide(L)'
;MSKIVFDEPIIRIRQEKIRFPKICPVCTEPATKKTRVTIVPGKKEYITPSHRPGFTPSQRRRLGFKPPETRTFLIPVCEDHYFYDESDCRFRSTCVCFNGILFSVVLFATFISGNDLSVGRGLNLWYVGLLSIFIISLIGSAIAFRPKPIQDAIRVVGFDLGAQHVWLKLKNPEYQERFVEENAMNVDLVKWIIKAPSRT
;
A
#
# COMPACT_ATOMS: atom_id res chain seq x y z
N MET A 1 2.12 8.80 -26.59
CA MET A 1 1.28 9.26 -25.47
C MET A 1 0.13 8.29 -25.31
N SER A 2 -0.11 7.75 -24.12
CA SER A 2 -1.23 6.82 -23.88
C SER A 2 -2.38 7.54 -23.19
N LYS A 3 -3.58 7.50 -23.78
CA LYS A 3 -4.82 8.00 -23.15
C LYS A 3 -5.32 6.96 -22.16
N ILE A 4 -5.44 7.33 -20.88
CA ILE A 4 -6.03 6.47 -19.86
C ILE A 4 -7.44 7.01 -19.61
N VAL A 5 -8.44 6.18 -19.88
CA VAL A 5 -9.85 6.47 -19.61
C VAL A 5 -10.21 5.78 -18.29
N PHE A 6 -10.97 6.47 -17.45
CA PHE A 6 -11.45 5.95 -16.17
C PHE A 6 -12.95 5.79 -16.21
N ASP A 7 -13.45 4.69 -15.66
CA ASP A 7 -14.87 4.40 -15.56
C ASP A 7 -15.58 5.40 -14.62
N GLU A 8 -14.87 5.82 -13.56
CA GLU A 8 -15.32 6.80 -12.57
C GLU A 8 -14.58 8.13 -12.74
N PRO A 9 -15.27 9.28 -12.56
CA PRO A 9 -14.64 10.59 -12.63
C PRO A 9 -13.57 10.75 -11.54
N ILE A 10 -12.38 11.17 -11.95
CA ILE A 10 -11.26 11.46 -11.06
C ILE A 10 -11.25 12.94 -10.73
N ILE A 11 -10.89 13.27 -9.50
CA ILE A 11 -10.76 14.66 -9.05
C ILE A 11 -9.39 15.19 -9.42
N ARG A 12 -9.34 16.26 -10.23
CA ARG A 12 -8.16 17.09 -10.44
C ARG A 12 -8.26 18.30 -9.53
N ILE A 13 -7.25 18.52 -8.69
CA ILE A 13 -7.21 19.67 -7.78
C ILE A 13 -5.81 20.25 -7.68
N ARG A 14 -5.71 21.57 -7.46
CA ARG A 14 -4.42 22.25 -7.20
C ARG A 14 -3.85 21.85 -5.84
N GLN A 15 -2.62 21.35 -5.82
CA GLN A 15 -1.95 20.79 -4.64
C GLN A 15 -1.93 21.77 -3.44
N GLU A 16 -1.65 23.04 -3.71
CA GLU A 16 -1.51 24.09 -2.68
C GLU A 16 -2.81 24.46 -1.99
N LYS A 17 -3.95 24.20 -2.64
CA LYS A 17 -5.27 24.61 -2.18
C LYS A 17 -6.13 23.45 -1.67
N ILE A 18 -5.58 22.24 -1.61
CA ILE A 18 -6.32 21.06 -1.16
C ILE A 18 -6.72 21.22 0.29
N ARG A 19 -8.03 21.14 0.57
CA ARG A 19 -8.58 20.98 1.91
C ARG A 19 -9.24 19.61 2.00
N PHE A 20 -8.84 18.81 2.98
CA PHE A 20 -9.48 17.53 3.23
C PHE A 20 -10.62 17.73 4.23
N PRO A 21 -11.81 17.16 3.98
CA PRO A 21 -12.93 17.26 4.91
C PRO A 21 -12.59 16.58 6.22
N LYS A 22 -13.12 17.10 7.34
CA LYS A 22 -12.84 16.64 8.71
C LYS A 22 -13.51 15.31 9.07
N ILE A 23 -13.46 14.36 8.15
CA ILE A 23 -14.14 13.07 8.18
C ILE A 23 -13.14 12.00 7.76
N CYS A 24 -13.28 10.78 8.27
CA CYS A 24 -12.42 9.68 7.88
C CYS A 24 -12.74 9.24 6.44
N PRO A 25 -11.74 9.12 5.55
CA PRO A 25 -11.95 8.64 4.18
C PRO A 25 -12.33 7.15 4.08
N VAL A 26 -12.16 6.39 5.17
CA VAL A 26 -12.45 4.95 5.20
C VAL A 26 -13.86 4.68 5.71
N CYS A 27 -14.21 5.17 6.90
CA CYS A 27 -15.49 4.88 7.58
C CYS A 27 -16.49 6.05 7.64
N THR A 28 -16.16 7.22 7.08
CA THR A 28 -16.99 8.45 7.13
C THR A 28 -17.37 8.97 8.53
N GLU A 29 -16.72 8.47 9.57
CA GLU A 29 -16.81 9.01 10.94
C GLU A 29 -16.04 10.34 11.09
N PRO A 30 -16.38 11.17 12.10
CA PRO A 30 -15.67 12.42 12.35
C PRO A 30 -14.18 12.17 12.63
N ALA A 31 -13.33 12.95 11.98
CA ALA A 31 -11.88 12.81 12.14
C ALA A 31 -11.38 13.58 13.36
N THR A 32 -10.68 12.87 14.25
CA THR A 32 -10.08 13.39 15.47
C THR A 32 -8.58 13.65 15.33
N LYS A 33 -7.89 12.85 14.50
CA LYS A 33 -6.43 12.92 14.31
C LYS A 33 -6.08 13.24 12.86
N LYS A 34 -4.82 13.61 12.63
CA LYS A 34 -4.25 13.81 11.29
C LYS A 34 -3.12 12.84 11.07
N THR A 35 -3.16 12.11 9.97
CA THR A 35 -2.12 11.16 9.58
C THR A 35 -1.39 11.67 8.35
N ARG A 36 -0.07 11.48 8.35
CA ARG A 36 0.79 11.78 7.21
C ARG A 36 0.76 10.62 6.23
N VAL A 37 0.13 10.81 5.08
CA VAL A 37 0.09 9.80 4.02
C VAL A 37 1.04 10.23 2.91
N THR A 38 2.09 9.43 2.69
CA THR A 38 2.97 9.60 1.53
C THR A 38 2.48 8.68 0.44
N ILE A 39 2.23 9.24 -0.75
CA ILE A 39 1.62 8.53 -1.87
C ILE A 39 2.57 8.60 -3.07
N VAL A 40 2.84 7.43 -3.66
CA VAL A 40 3.50 7.28 -4.95
C VAL A 40 2.42 7.15 -6.03
N PRO A 41 2.51 7.88 -7.14
CA PRO A 41 1.48 7.89 -8.16
C PRO A 41 1.33 6.52 -8.85
N GLY A 42 0.09 6.11 -9.05
CA GLY A 42 -0.28 5.00 -9.94
C GLY A 42 -0.08 3.59 -9.40
N LYS A 43 0.70 3.37 -8.33
CA LYS A 43 0.98 2.02 -7.78
C LYS A 43 0.34 1.81 -6.41
N LYS A 44 -0.27 0.63 -6.21
CA LYS A 44 -0.65 0.15 -4.89
C LYS A 44 0.62 -0.25 -4.13
N GLU A 45 0.78 0.27 -2.93
CA GLU A 45 1.94 0.00 -2.11
C GLU A 45 1.63 -1.12 -1.11
N TYR A 46 2.07 -2.33 -1.44
CA TYR A 46 1.96 -3.50 -0.55
C TYR A 46 3.13 -3.58 0.45
N ILE A 47 4.22 -2.88 0.14
CA ILE A 47 5.48 -2.95 0.86
C ILE A 47 5.68 -1.65 1.65
N THR A 48 5.98 -1.80 2.95
CA THR A 48 6.36 -0.71 3.85
C THR A 48 7.52 0.09 3.25
N PRO A 49 7.57 1.44 3.39
CA PRO A 49 8.64 2.24 2.82
C PRO A 49 10.04 1.73 3.15
N SER A 50 10.27 1.28 4.40
CA SER A 50 11.55 0.72 4.85
C SER A 50 12.02 -0.53 4.09
N HIS A 51 11.09 -1.30 3.52
CA HIS A 51 11.38 -2.54 2.80
C HIS A 51 11.52 -2.31 1.29
N ARG A 52 11.46 -1.06 0.81
CA ARG A 52 11.64 -0.76 -0.61
C ARG A 52 13.12 -0.74 -0.99
N PRO A 53 13.48 -1.37 -2.12
CA PRO A 53 14.83 -1.21 -2.66
C PRO A 53 15.06 0.27 -3.01
N GLY A 54 16.17 0.84 -2.51
CA GLY A 54 16.50 2.25 -2.74
C GLY A 54 15.76 3.23 -1.81
N PHE A 55 15.17 2.75 -0.72
CA PHE A 55 14.63 3.61 0.33
C PHE A 55 15.72 4.50 0.92
N THR A 56 16.87 3.93 1.30
CA THR A 56 18.01 4.69 1.83
C THR A 56 18.79 5.39 0.72
N PRO A 57 19.30 6.63 0.96
CA PRO A 57 20.07 7.37 -0.04
C PRO A 57 21.32 6.64 -0.53
N SER A 58 22.00 5.90 0.37
CA SER A 58 23.19 5.12 0.05
C SER A 58 22.89 3.97 -0.90
N GLN A 59 21.83 3.19 -0.62
CA GLN A 59 21.39 2.09 -1.48
C GLN A 59 20.90 2.61 -2.83
N ARG A 60 20.18 3.73 -2.84
CA ARG A 60 19.70 4.39 -4.05
C ARG A 60 20.84 4.79 -4.98
N ARG A 61 21.91 5.40 -4.43
CA ARG A 61 23.09 5.77 -5.21
C ARG A 61 23.80 4.55 -5.79
N ARG A 62 23.91 3.45 -5.05
CA ARG A 62 24.53 2.21 -5.52
C ARG A 62 23.74 1.53 -6.66
N LEU A 63 22.42 1.52 -6.55
CA LEU A 63 21.54 0.83 -7.50
C LEU A 63 21.10 1.71 -8.68
N GLY A 64 21.52 2.98 -8.72
CA GLY A 64 21.15 3.91 -9.80
C GLY A 64 19.65 4.26 -9.84
N PHE A 65 18.91 4.04 -8.75
CA PHE A 65 17.47 4.32 -8.75
C PHE A 65 17.20 5.83 -8.69
N LYS A 66 16.35 6.33 -9.60
CA LYS A 66 15.82 7.69 -9.52
C LYS A 66 14.87 7.80 -8.30
N PRO A 67 14.89 8.92 -7.55
CA PRO A 67 13.94 9.13 -6.47
C PRO A 67 12.50 9.06 -7.01
N PRO A 68 11.59 8.28 -6.42
CA PRO A 68 10.20 8.30 -6.82
C PRO A 68 9.62 9.69 -6.55
N GLU A 69 8.75 10.17 -7.43
CA GLU A 69 7.95 11.36 -7.19
C GLU A 69 6.91 11.04 -6.10
N THR A 70 7.31 11.24 -4.84
CA THR A 70 6.43 11.09 -3.69
C THR A 70 5.86 12.43 -3.28
N ARG A 71 4.56 12.47 -2.98
CA ARG A 71 3.95 13.60 -2.27
C ARG A 71 3.34 13.13 -0.98
N THR A 72 3.40 14.01 0.00
CA THR A 72 2.93 13.74 1.34
C THR A 72 1.80 14.70 1.67
N PHE A 73 0.66 14.13 2.06
CA PHE A 73 -0.53 14.87 2.45
C PHE A 73 -0.83 14.63 3.93
N LEU A 74 -1.39 15.64 4.57
CA LEU A 74 -1.95 15.52 5.92
C LEU A 74 -3.44 15.29 5.78
N ILE A 75 -3.87 14.06 6.03
CA ILE A 75 -5.27 13.64 5.89
C ILE A 75 -5.86 13.47 7.29
N PRO A 76 -7.05 14.04 7.56
CA PRO A 76 -7.77 13.82 8.80
C PRO A 76 -8.38 12.40 8.83
N VAL A 77 -8.23 11.71 9.95
CA VAL A 77 -8.62 10.30 10.15
C VAL A 77 -9.20 10.12 11.57
N CYS A 78 -10.09 9.13 11.76
CA CYS A 78 -10.56 8.74 13.11
C CYS A 78 -9.45 8.04 13.92
N GLU A 79 -9.65 7.86 15.22
CA GLU A 79 -8.65 7.28 16.12
C GLU A 79 -8.33 5.82 15.77
N ASP A 80 -9.35 5.02 15.46
CA ASP A 80 -9.20 3.60 15.16
C ASP A 80 -8.29 3.39 13.95
N HIS A 81 -8.54 4.12 12.87
CA HIS A 81 -7.71 4.06 11.66
C HIS A 81 -6.34 4.72 11.83
N TYR A 82 -6.17 5.65 12.78
CA TYR A 82 -4.86 6.19 13.13
C TYR A 82 -3.98 5.12 13.81
N PHE A 83 -4.51 4.41 14.81
CA PHE A 83 -3.76 3.37 15.53
C PHE A 83 -3.56 2.09 14.71
N TYR A 84 -4.51 1.78 13.82
CA TYR A 84 -4.35 0.69 12.87
C TYR A 84 -3.10 0.87 11.99
N ASP A 85 -2.81 2.11 11.56
CA ASP A 85 -1.67 2.38 10.66
C ASP A 85 -0.31 2.16 11.31
N GLU A 86 -0.20 2.40 12.63
CA GLU A 86 1.03 2.21 13.40
C GLU A 86 1.24 0.73 13.79
N SER A 87 0.17 0.05 14.21
CA SER A 87 0.22 -1.36 14.60
C SER A 87 0.48 -2.29 13.41
N ASP A 88 -0.04 -1.96 12.22
CA ASP A 88 0.15 -2.73 10.99
C ASP A 88 1.63 -2.87 10.59
N CYS A 89 2.43 -1.81 10.74
CA CYS A 89 3.88 -1.88 10.48
C CYS A 89 4.59 -2.89 11.39
N ARG A 90 4.25 -2.92 12.69
CA ARG A 90 4.83 -3.87 13.65
C ARG A 90 4.39 -5.30 13.35
N PHE A 91 3.10 -5.48 13.06
CA PHE A 91 2.53 -6.79 12.74
C PHE A 91 3.17 -7.40 11.49
N ARG A 92 3.32 -6.63 10.40
CA ARG A 92 4.00 -7.09 9.18
C ARG A 92 5.44 -7.52 9.44
N SER A 93 6.19 -6.75 10.23
CA SER A 93 7.57 -7.11 10.58
C SER A 93 7.61 -8.44 11.34
N THR A 94 6.71 -8.63 12.31
CA THR A 94 6.60 -9.89 13.05
C THR A 94 6.23 -11.05 12.13
N CYS A 95 5.32 -10.85 11.16
CA CYS A 95 4.98 -11.87 10.17
C CYS A 95 6.18 -12.27 9.30
N VAL A 96 7.02 -11.31 8.85
CA VAL A 96 8.25 -11.64 8.09
C VAL A 96 9.19 -12.50 8.94
N CYS A 97 9.46 -12.07 10.18
CA CYS A 97 10.35 -12.81 11.07
C CYS A 97 9.81 -14.22 11.37
N PHE A 98 8.52 -14.33 11.69
CA PHE A 98 7.88 -15.61 11.99
C PHE A 98 7.91 -16.56 10.79
N ASN A 99 7.55 -16.07 9.59
CA ASN A 99 7.65 -16.89 8.38
C ASN A 99 9.08 -17.27 8.05
N GLY A 100 10.07 -16.41 8.30
CA GLY A 100 11.48 -16.74 8.07
C GLY A 100 11.97 -17.89 8.96
N ILE A 101 11.61 -17.86 10.25
CA ILE A 101 11.91 -18.95 11.18
C ILE A 101 11.19 -20.22 10.77
N LEU A 102 9.88 -20.14 10.49
CA LEU A 102 9.06 -21.29 10.13
C LEU A 102 9.51 -21.92 8.80
N PHE A 103 9.89 -21.10 7.82
CA PHE A 103 10.49 -21.54 6.57
C PHE A 103 11.78 -22.33 6.80
N SER A 104 12.65 -21.84 7.70
CA SER A 104 13.90 -22.53 8.03
C SER A 104 13.63 -23.92 8.62
N VAL A 105 12.69 -24.02 9.57
CA VAL A 105 12.29 -25.29 10.18
C VAL A 105 11.71 -26.27 9.14
N VAL A 106 10.80 -25.79 8.27
CA VAL A 106 10.20 -26.61 7.20
C VAL A 106 11.25 -27.07 6.20
N LEU A 107 12.20 -26.22 5.84
CA LEU A 107 13.29 -26.56 4.92
C LEU A 107 14.16 -27.69 5.48
N PHE A 108 14.57 -27.64 6.74
CA PHE A 108 15.27 -28.76 7.39
C PHE A 108 14.41 -30.02 7.48
N ALA A 109 13.13 -29.88 7.86
CA ALA A 109 12.21 -31.01 7.92
C ALA A 109 12.00 -31.68 6.54
N THR A 110 12.03 -30.89 5.46
CA THR A 110 11.94 -31.37 4.08
C THR A 110 13.17 -32.23 3.73
N PHE A 111 14.38 -31.79 4.10
CA PHE A 111 15.59 -32.58 3.88
C PHE A 111 15.58 -33.91 4.63
N ILE A 112 15.17 -33.89 5.91
CA ILE A 112 15.06 -35.10 6.73
C ILE A 112 14.02 -36.06 6.13
N SER A 113 12.84 -35.55 5.78
CA SER A 113 11.76 -36.37 5.20
C SER A 113 12.13 -36.92 3.82
N GLY A 114 12.89 -36.16 3.03
CA GLY A 114 13.42 -36.62 1.74
C GLY A 114 14.41 -37.78 1.90
N ASN A 115 15.22 -37.76 2.95
CA ASN A 115 16.11 -38.86 3.29
C ASN A 115 15.35 -40.10 3.80
N ASP A 116 14.30 -39.91 4.59
CA ASP A 116 13.46 -41.03 5.02
C ASP A 116 12.75 -41.71 3.83
N LEU A 117 12.23 -40.90 2.89
CA LEU A 117 11.62 -41.38 1.66
C LEU A 117 12.58 -42.15 0.77
N SER A 118 13.84 -41.72 0.66
CA SER A 118 14.85 -42.42 -0.16
C SER A 118 15.20 -43.80 0.41
N VAL A 119 15.05 -43.99 1.73
CA VAL A 119 15.23 -45.27 2.43
C VAL A 119 13.94 -46.10 2.46
N GLY A 120 12.85 -45.60 1.86
CA GLY A 120 11.55 -46.29 1.82
C GLY A 120 10.76 -46.21 3.13
N ARG A 121 11.18 -45.36 4.08
CA ARG A 121 10.37 -45.01 5.24
C ARG A 121 9.37 -43.95 4.75
N GLY A 122 8.07 -44.24 4.85
CA GLY A 122 7.02 -43.36 4.35
C GLY A 122 7.04 -41.94 4.94
N LEU A 123 6.17 -41.06 4.44
CA LEU A 123 6.09 -39.68 4.92
C LEU A 123 5.75 -39.60 6.42
N ASN A 124 6.58 -38.88 7.17
CA ASN A 124 6.35 -38.61 8.58
C ASN A 124 5.18 -37.63 8.76
N LEU A 125 4.20 -37.99 9.58
CA LEU A 125 3.03 -37.15 9.88
C LEU A 125 3.43 -35.78 10.47
N TRP A 126 4.53 -35.73 11.24
CA TRP A 126 5.06 -34.49 11.81
C TRP A 126 5.41 -33.46 10.72
N TYR A 127 5.99 -33.91 9.60
CA TYR A 127 6.32 -33.04 8.48
C TYR A 127 5.07 -32.42 7.85
N VAL A 128 4.01 -33.23 7.67
CA VAL A 128 2.74 -32.75 7.12
C VAL A 128 2.11 -31.69 8.04
N GLY A 129 2.19 -31.87 9.35
CA GLY A 129 1.75 -30.88 10.34
C GLY A 129 2.51 -29.56 10.22
N LEU A 130 3.85 -29.60 10.18
CA LEU A 130 4.69 -28.41 10.03
C LEU A 130 4.43 -27.68 8.70
N LEU A 131 4.31 -28.41 7.61
CA LEU A 131 4.00 -27.85 6.29
C LEU A 131 2.63 -27.15 6.29
N SER A 132 1.64 -27.76 6.93
CA SER A 132 0.29 -27.19 7.05
C SER A 132 0.29 -25.87 7.83
N ILE A 133 1.00 -25.82 8.97
CA ILE A 133 1.15 -24.60 9.77
C ILE A 133 1.86 -23.51 8.95
N PHE A 134 2.88 -23.86 8.17
CA PHE A 134 3.56 -22.93 7.29
C PHE A 134 2.66 -22.34 6.21
N ILE A 135 1.84 -23.17 5.56
CA ILE A 135 0.86 -22.70 4.56
C ILE A 135 -0.15 -21.74 5.20
N ILE A 136 -0.68 -22.08 6.38
CA ILE A 136 -1.62 -21.21 7.12
C ILE A 136 -0.95 -19.86 7.47
N SER A 137 0.31 -19.90 7.92
CA SER A 137 1.09 -18.70 8.21
C SER A 137 1.30 -17.81 6.98
N LEU A 138 1.58 -18.41 5.82
CA LEU A 138 1.71 -17.70 4.55
C LEU A 138 0.39 -17.02 4.14
N ILE A 139 -0.75 -17.71 4.30
CA ILE A 139 -2.07 -17.15 4.01
C ILE A 139 -2.36 -15.96 4.94
N GLY A 140 -2.14 -16.12 6.25
CA GLY A 140 -2.33 -15.04 7.23
C GLY A 140 -1.44 -13.83 6.90
N SER A 141 -0.21 -14.08 6.49
CA SER A 141 0.71 -13.03 6.08
C SER A 141 0.27 -12.34 4.79
N ALA A 142 -0.20 -13.09 3.79
CA ALA A 142 -0.73 -12.50 2.56
C ALA A 142 -1.91 -11.53 2.83
N ILE A 143 -2.73 -11.82 3.84
CA ILE A 143 -3.80 -10.92 4.30
C ILE A 143 -3.20 -9.69 5.00
N ALA A 144 -2.18 -9.88 5.84
CA ALA A 144 -1.48 -8.79 6.54
C ALA A 144 -0.79 -7.79 5.58
N PHE A 145 -0.27 -8.26 4.44
CA PHE A 145 0.40 -7.42 3.45
C PHE A 145 -0.55 -6.64 2.52
N ARG A 146 -1.86 -6.61 2.78
CA ARG A 146 -2.82 -5.78 2.05
C ARG A 146 -2.46 -4.28 2.12
N PRO A 147 -2.80 -3.47 1.12
CA PRO A 147 -2.52 -2.04 1.16
C PRO A 147 -3.26 -1.38 2.34
N LYS A 148 -2.64 -0.36 2.92
CA LYS A 148 -3.21 0.37 4.06
C LYS A 148 -4.61 0.91 3.70
N PRO A 149 -5.63 0.76 4.56
CA PRO A 149 -6.99 1.19 4.25
C PRO A 149 -7.08 2.65 3.81
N ILE A 150 -6.32 3.54 4.45
CA ILE A 150 -6.26 4.97 4.14
C ILE A 150 -5.65 5.22 2.75
N GLN A 151 -4.58 4.50 2.38
CA GLN A 151 -3.96 4.62 1.06
C GLN A 151 -4.84 4.01 -0.05
N ASP A 152 -5.63 2.98 0.25
CA ASP A 152 -6.60 2.41 -0.70
C ASP A 152 -7.83 3.32 -0.85
N ALA A 153 -8.21 4.06 0.20
CA ALA A 153 -9.31 5.03 0.17
C ALA A 153 -8.98 6.31 -0.62
N ILE A 154 -7.75 6.82 -0.50
CA ILE A 154 -7.27 8.02 -1.21
C ILE A 154 -6.10 7.62 -2.12
N ARG A 155 -6.40 7.40 -3.39
CA ARG A 155 -5.40 6.96 -4.38
C ARG A 155 -4.99 8.12 -5.29
N VAL A 156 -3.71 8.48 -5.28
CA VAL A 156 -3.16 9.42 -6.27
C VAL A 156 -2.87 8.67 -7.57
N VAL A 157 -3.51 9.11 -8.64
CA VAL A 157 -3.34 8.51 -9.98
C VAL A 157 -2.10 9.09 -10.67
N GLY A 158 -1.83 10.38 -10.47
CA GLY A 158 -0.65 11.04 -11.03
C GLY A 158 -0.55 12.50 -10.63
N PHE A 159 0.52 13.13 -11.14
CA PHE A 159 0.78 14.55 -11.02
C PHE A 159 0.92 15.19 -12.40
N ASP A 160 0.52 16.45 -12.50
CA ASP A 160 0.78 17.27 -13.68
C ASP A 160 2.30 17.48 -13.88
N LEU A 161 2.73 17.84 -15.09
CA LEU A 161 4.15 18.03 -15.45
C LEU A 161 4.84 19.13 -14.61
N GLY A 162 4.07 20.08 -14.07
CA GLY A 162 4.54 21.11 -13.14
C GLY A 162 4.25 20.80 -11.67
N ALA A 163 3.71 19.61 -11.35
CA ALA A 163 3.24 19.19 -10.03
C ALA A 163 2.25 20.15 -9.33
N GLN A 164 1.62 21.05 -10.09
CA GLN A 164 0.64 22.01 -9.56
C GLN A 164 -0.71 21.34 -9.31
N HIS A 165 -1.09 20.37 -10.14
CA HIS A 165 -2.34 19.62 -10.01
C HIS A 165 -2.07 18.15 -9.65
N VAL A 166 -2.94 17.62 -8.80
CA VAL A 166 -2.94 16.23 -8.36
C VAL A 166 -4.24 15.59 -8.85
N TRP A 167 -4.13 14.38 -9.40
CA TRP A 167 -5.28 13.55 -9.73
C TRP A 167 -5.54 12.55 -8.61
N LEU A 168 -6.68 12.70 -7.95
CA LEU A 168 -7.11 11.89 -6.80
C LEU A 168 -8.31 11.02 -7.19
N LYS A 169 -8.18 9.72 -6.96
CA LYS A 169 -9.29 8.78 -6.96
C LYS A 169 -9.67 8.50 -5.51
N LEU A 170 -10.88 8.90 -5.14
CA LEU A 170 -11.48 8.64 -3.83
C LEU A 170 -12.39 7.41 -3.97
N LYS A 171 -12.30 6.47 -3.03
CA LYS A 171 -13.07 5.22 -3.08
C LYS A 171 -14.48 5.36 -2.51
N ASN A 172 -14.65 6.21 -1.50
CA ASN A 172 -15.94 6.41 -0.83
C ASN A 172 -16.70 7.58 -1.50
N PRO A 173 -17.92 7.36 -2.03
CA PRO A 173 -18.68 8.38 -2.73
C PRO A 173 -19.12 9.52 -1.80
N GLU A 174 -19.51 9.23 -0.56
CA GLU A 174 -19.92 10.25 0.41
C GLU A 174 -18.73 11.18 0.76
N TYR A 175 -17.54 10.59 0.93
CA TYR A 175 -16.33 11.36 1.15
C TYR A 175 -15.96 12.21 -0.08
N GLN A 176 -16.20 11.67 -1.28
CA GLN A 176 -15.96 12.37 -2.53
C GLN A 176 -16.84 13.61 -2.68
N GLU A 177 -18.14 13.50 -2.39
CA GLU A 177 -19.09 14.61 -2.45
C GLU A 177 -18.67 15.73 -1.50
N ARG A 178 -18.41 15.42 -0.22
CA ARG A 178 -17.95 16.41 0.76
C ARG A 178 -16.60 17.03 0.39
N PHE A 179 -15.71 16.25 -0.23
CA PHE A 179 -14.44 16.77 -0.74
C PHE A 179 -14.65 17.78 -1.88
N VAL A 180 -15.59 17.51 -2.79
CA VAL A 180 -15.95 18.42 -3.88
C VAL A 180 -16.60 19.69 -3.31
N GLU A 181 -17.47 19.58 -2.32
CA GLU A 181 -18.11 20.74 -1.66
C GLU A 181 -17.09 21.67 -1.00
N GLU A 182 -16.17 21.15 -0.19
CA GLU A 182 -15.16 21.97 0.49
C GLU A 182 -14.17 22.64 -0.47
N ASN A 183 -14.02 22.08 -1.69
CA ASN A 183 -13.04 22.54 -2.68
C ASN A 183 -13.69 22.99 -4.00
N ALA A 184 -14.98 23.36 -3.99
CA ALA A 184 -15.77 23.60 -5.20
C ALA A 184 -15.12 24.58 -6.20
N MET A 185 -14.35 25.56 -5.70
CA MET A 185 -13.66 26.57 -6.53
C MET A 185 -12.38 26.07 -7.23
N ASN A 186 -11.85 24.90 -6.86
CA ASN A 186 -10.55 24.41 -7.34
C ASN A 186 -10.58 22.95 -7.82
N VAL A 187 -11.76 22.33 -7.91
CA VAL A 187 -11.94 20.92 -8.30
C VAL A 187 -12.48 20.82 -9.71
N ASP A 188 -11.76 20.09 -10.56
CA ASP A 188 -12.27 19.65 -11.86
C ASP A 188 -12.50 18.14 -11.82
N LEU A 189 -13.66 17.68 -12.29
CA LEU A 189 -13.95 16.27 -12.49
C LEU A 189 -13.50 15.84 -13.89
N VAL A 190 -12.58 14.87 -13.96
CA VAL A 190 -11.92 14.47 -15.21
C VAL A 190 -12.09 12.97 -15.43
N LYS A 191 -12.59 12.58 -16.62
CA LYS A 191 -12.78 11.16 -17.00
C LYS A 191 -11.58 10.53 -17.73
N TRP A 192 -10.61 11.32 -18.17
CA TRP A 192 -9.45 10.81 -18.90
C TRP A 192 -8.20 11.64 -18.63
N ILE A 193 -7.03 11.00 -18.63
CA ILE A 193 -5.73 11.69 -18.56
C ILE A 193 -4.85 11.26 -19.73
N ILE A 194 -4.07 12.21 -20.26
CA ILE A 194 -2.98 11.91 -21.19
C ILE A 194 -1.73 11.69 -20.34
N LYS A 195 -1.27 10.45 -20.27
CA LYS A 195 -0.02 10.16 -19.57
C LYS A 195 1.14 10.57 -20.46
N ALA A 196 1.96 11.51 -19.98
CA ALA A 196 3.24 11.82 -20.59
C ALA A 196 4.11 10.55 -20.63
N PRO A 197 4.92 10.33 -21.68
CA PRO A 197 5.84 9.20 -21.69
C PRO A 197 6.71 9.25 -20.44
N SER A 198 6.78 8.13 -19.71
CA SER A 198 7.69 8.02 -18.57
C SER A 198 9.09 8.31 -19.08
N ARG A 199 9.74 9.38 -18.59
CA ARG A 199 11.15 9.64 -18.87
C ARG A 199 11.96 8.48 -18.30
N THR A 200 12.21 7.46 -19.12
CA THR A 200 13.14 6.36 -18.86
C THR A 200 14.49 6.94 -18.50
#